data_AF-A0A974DXX9-F1
#
_entry.id   AF-A0A974DXX9-F1
#
_cell.length_a   1.000
_cell.length_b   1.000
_cell.length_c   1.000
_cell.angle_alpha   90.00
_cell.angle_beta   90.00
_cell.angle_gamma   90.00
#
_symmetry.space_group_name_H-M   'P 1'
#
loop_
_entity.id
_entity.type
_entity.pdbx_description
1 polymer ?
#
loop_
_entity_poly.entity_id
_entity_poly.type
_entity_poly.pdbx_seq_one_letter_code
_entity_poly.pdbx_strand_id
1 'polypeptide(L)'
;MSFQEISSLTKEKADTYSFTNEERDRILQSAILHTSDFQGIQSPADKKQRLEELNKKQLTLTLHSTTLTEYAKVQRIPRGLRIKNQPALLKDNIEYLEKWQQILNKASLDLIFLTIQYLQPEIRKVTQDITKVNEELKACLAENEYVTLTAKMNASIESLQAELLRSKLRKFKRDTEDYSMRRVYSWHLEKRQTRYWPRRERKQRENQASDVTSDTGESSLDSAEERRQGRRNHEHWNQLCCVASTLYIDIAKGDYNNILIAINYSQLKNNMECAESDLAVMKRELVANPEMLAQCF
;
A
#
# COMPACT_ATOMS: atom_id res chain seq x y z
N MET A 1 21.98 -42.46 -2.67
CA MET A 1 21.56 -41.99 -1.34
C MET A 1 20.09 -42.29 -1.15
N SER A 2 19.73 -43.00 -0.08
CA SER A 2 18.35 -43.38 0.24
C SER A 2 17.59 -42.24 0.93
N PHE A 3 16.25 -42.26 0.89
CA PHE A 3 15.43 -41.29 1.63
C PHE A 3 15.67 -41.33 3.15
N GLN A 4 16.08 -42.49 3.68
CA GLN A 4 16.48 -42.65 5.09
C GLN A 4 17.83 -41.99 5.39
N GLU A 5 18.77 -42.04 4.45
CA GLU A 5 20.03 -41.30 4.57
C GLU A 5 19.76 -39.79 4.53
N ILE A 6 18.88 -39.32 3.63
CA ILE A 6 18.55 -37.89 3.49
C ILE A 6 17.81 -37.34 4.72
N SER A 7 16.86 -38.08 5.29
CA SER A 7 16.15 -37.65 6.50
C SER A 7 17.02 -37.66 7.76
N SER A 8 18.11 -38.44 7.75
CA SER A 8 19.09 -38.44 8.84
C SER A 8 20.13 -37.31 8.75
N LEU A 9 20.19 -36.58 7.61
CA LEU A 9 21.14 -35.48 7.42
C LEU A 9 20.84 -34.24 8.27
N THR A 10 19.60 -34.07 8.73
CA THR A 10 19.20 -32.94 9.56
C THR A 10 18.12 -33.36 10.57
N LYS A 11 18.33 -33.02 11.84
CA LYS A 11 17.34 -33.17 12.91
C LYS A 11 16.46 -31.93 13.07
N GLU A 12 16.74 -30.88 12.29
CA GLU A 12 16.02 -29.61 12.37
C GLU A 12 14.63 -29.80 11.78
N LYS A 13 13.62 -29.59 12.62
CA LYS A 13 12.22 -29.53 12.23
C LYS A 13 11.83 -28.05 12.15
N ALA A 14 10.79 -27.74 11.40
CA ALA A 14 10.21 -26.40 11.46
C ALA A 14 9.72 -26.11 12.89
N ASP A 15 10.10 -24.96 13.44
CA ASP A 15 9.61 -24.49 14.74
C ASP A 15 8.11 -24.22 14.65
N THR A 16 7.29 -25.16 15.14
CA THR A 16 5.85 -24.96 15.28
C THR A 16 5.56 -24.36 16.65
N TYR A 17 5.13 -23.10 16.68
CA TYR A 17 4.65 -22.44 17.89
C TYR A 17 3.25 -22.94 18.25
N SER A 18 3.05 -23.40 19.48
CA SER A 18 1.74 -23.82 20.01
C SER A 18 1.43 -23.04 21.28
N PHE A 19 0.31 -22.31 21.31
CA PHE A 19 -0.14 -21.62 22.52
C PHE A 19 -0.44 -22.64 23.63
N THR A 20 0.09 -22.39 24.82
CA THR A 20 -0.31 -23.09 26.05
C THR A 20 -1.74 -22.73 26.44
N ASN A 21 -2.43 -23.57 27.22
CA ASN A 21 -3.81 -23.26 27.65
C ASN A 21 -3.88 -21.95 28.44
N GLU A 22 -2.85 -21.64 29.23
CA GLU A 22 -2.74 -20.40 30.00
C GLU A 22 -2.51 -19.16 29.13
N GLU A 23 -1.78 -19.29 28.02
CA GLU A 23 -1.63 -18.20 27.04
C GLU A 23 -2.91 -17.98 26.25
N ARG A 24 -3.64 -19.05 25.90
CA ARG A 24 -4.96 -18.94 25.26
C ARG A 24 -5.93 -18.18 26.16
N ASP A 25 -5.95 -18.50 27.46
CA ASP A 25 -6.81 -17.80 28.42
C ASP A 25 -6.39 -16.34 28.63
N ARG A 26 -5.09 -16.03 28.64
CA ARG A 26 -4.58 -14.63 28.66
C ARG A 26 -4.92 -13.85 27.38
N ILE A 27 -4.88 -14.50 26.22
CA ILE A 27 -5.28 -13.90 24.93
C ILE A 27 -6.78 -13.65 24.90
N LEU A 28 -7.58 -14.59 25.41
CA LEU A 28 -9.03 -14.44 25.51
C LEU A 28 -9.43 -13.35 26.50
N GLN A 29 -8.79 -13.27 27.67
CA GLN A 29 -9.07 -12.21 28.65
C GLN A 29 -8.63 -10.83 28.18
N SER A 30 -7.49 -10.71 27.50
CA SER A 30 -7.08 -9.42 26.91
C SER A 30 -8.01 -8.98 25.77
N ALA A 31 -8.48 -9.90 24.93
CA ALA A 31 -9.47 -9.61 23.89
C ALA A 31 -10.85 -9.18 24.47
N ILE A 32 -11.27 -9.78 25.59
CA ILE A 32 -12.53 -9.44 26.28
C ILE A 32 -12.44 -8.06 26.95
N LEU A 33 -11.32 -7.73 27.60
CA LEU A 33 -11.06 -6.40 28.18
C LEU A 33 -10.95 -5.30 27.11
N HIS A 34 -10.43 -5.61 25.92
CA HIS A 34 -10.40 -4.67 24.80
C HIS A 34 -11.75 -4.52 24.07
N THR A 35 -12.74 -5.39 24.34
CA THR A 35 -14.05 -5.32 23.68
C THR A 35 -15.18 -4.82 24.57
N SER A 36 -15.08 -4.88 25.90
CA SER A 36 -16.11 -4.28 26.78
C SER A 36 -16.00 -2.75 26.93
N ASP A 37 -14.80 -2.17 26.79
CA ASP A 37 -14.56 -0.77 27.19
C ASP A 37 -14.63 0.27 26.05
N PHE A 38 -15.02 -0.13 24.82
CA PHE A 38 -15.20 0.82 23.69
C PHE A 38 -16.67 1.02 23.26
N GLN A 39 -17.62 0.65 24.13
CA GLN A 39 -19.06 0.90 23.94
C GLN A 39 -19.64 1.86 24.99
N GLY A 40 -18.82 2.72 25.59
CA GLY A 40 -19.28 3.84 26.40
C GLY A 40 -19.59 5.06 25.54
N ILE A 41 -20.85 5.22 25.12
CA ILE A 41 -21.41 6.45 24.50
C ILE A 41 -20.59 6.94 23.28
N GLN A 42 -20.81 6.33 22.11
CA GLN A 42 -20.27 6.91 20.87
C GLN A 42 -20.94 8.26 20.60
N SER A 43 -20.15 9.34 20.69
CA SER A 43 -20.61 10.70 20.40
C SER A 43 -21.17 10.76 18.98
N PRO A 44 -22.16 11.62 18.69
CA PRO A 44 -22.59 11.86 17.31
C PRO A 44 -21.41 12.27 16.41
N ALA A 45 -20.35 12.88 16.96
CA ALA A 45 -19.12 13.18 16.22
C ALA A 45 -18.36 11.90 15.80
N ASP A 46 -18.19 10.94 16.71
CA ASP A 46 -17.49 9.68 16.45
C ASP A 46 -18.22 8.87 15.38
N LYS A 47 -19.56 8.83 15.45
CA LYS A 47 -20.40 8.17 14.45
C LYS A 47 -20.26 8.82 13.07
N LYS A 48 -20.15 10.16 13.00
CA LYS A 48 -19.91 10.89 11.74
C LYS A 48 -18.56 10.51 11.13
N GLN A 49 -17.49 10.52 11.92
CA GLN A 49 -16.17 10.13 11.46
C GLN A 49 -16.17 8.67 10.98
N ARG A 50 -16.78 7.78 11.77
CA ARG A 50 -16.88 6.36 11.44
C ARG A 50 -17.61 6.14 10.12
N LEU A 51 -18.70 6.86 9.88
CA LEU A 51 -19.45 6.80 8.64
C LEU A 51 -18.58 7.23 7.44
N GLU A 52 -17.80 8.30 7.58
CA GLU A 52 -16.91 8.77 6.52
C GLU A 52 -15.82 7.73 6.19
N GLU A 53 -15.19 7.16 7.21
CA GLU A 53 -14.17 6.11 7.05
C GLU A 53 -14.74 4.87 6.37
N LEU A 54 -15.94 4.43 6.77
CA LEU A 54 -16.62 3.29 6.16
C LEU A 54 -16.95 3.56 4.69
N ASN A 55 -17.45 4.75 4.35
CA ASN A 55 -17.71 5.14 2.96
C ASN A 55 -16.43 5.14 2.11
N LYS A 56 -15.32 5.71 2.63
CA LYS A 56 -14.01 5.68 1.96
C LYS A 56 -13.52 4.25 1.75
N LYS A 57 -13.69 3.38 2.76
CA LYS A 57 -13.35 1.96 2.67
C LYS A 57 -14.19 1.24 1.62
N GLN A 58 -15.52 1.42 1.63
CA GLN A 58 -16.44 0.82 0.66
C GLN A 58 -16.09 1.23 -0.77
N LEU A 59 -15.84 2.53 -1.00
CA LEU A 59 -15.43 3.05 -2.30
C LEU A 59 -14.12 2.40 -2.77
N THR A 60 -13.12 2.33 -1.90
CA THR A 60 -11.81 1.75 -2.22
C THR A 60 -11.91 0.27 -2.58
N LEU A 61 -12.64 -0.51 -1.77
CA LEU A 61 -12.87 -1.94 -2.03
C LEU A 61 -13.66 -2.17 -3.32
N THR A 62 -14.72 -1.37 -3.55
CA THR A 62 -15.56 -1.47 -4.74
C THR A 62 -14.77 -1.14 -6.00
N LEU A 63 -14.05 -0.01 -6.03
CA LEU A 63 -13.19 0.35 -7.15
C LEU A 63 -12.07 -0.66 -7.38
N HIS A 64 -11.53 -1.26 -6.32
CA HIS A 64 -10.54 -2.31 -6.47
C HIS A 64 -11.13 -3.56 -7.13
N SER A 65 -12.28 -4.04 -6.65
CA SER A 65 -12.97 -5.20 -7.20
C SER A 65 -13.40 -4.96 -8.64
N THR A 66 -14.01 -3.82 -8.97
CA THR A 66 -14.44 -3.52 -10.34
C THR A 66 -13.25 -3.43 -11.29
N THR A 67 -12.16 -2.78 -10.88
CA THR A 67 -10.94 -2.72 -11.69
C THR A 67 -10.40 -4.12 -11.97
N LEU A 68 -10.31 -4.98 -10.95
CA LEU A 68 -9.85 -6.37 -11.13
C LEU A 68 -10.77 -7.17 -12.06
N THR A 69 -12.09 -6.97 -11.96
CA THR A 69 -13.06 -7.59 -12.90
C THR A 69 -12.79 -7.15 -14.34
N GLU A 70 -12.49 -5.88 -14.58
CA GLU A 70 -12.14 -5.40 -15.93
C GLU A 70 -10.85 -6.06 -16.45
N TYR A 71 -9.82 -6.19 -15.62
CA TYR A 71 -8.60 -6.94 -15.97
C TYR A 71 -8.92 -8.41 -16.31
N ALA A 72 -9.77 -9.07 -15.52
CA ALA A 72 -10.17 -10.45 -15.74
C ALA A 72 -10.95 -10.63 -17.05
N LYS A 73 -11.89 -9.73 -17.36
CA LYS A 73 -12.67 -9.76 -18.63
C LYS A 73 -11.76 -9.74 -19.85
N VAL A 74 -10.70 -8.92 -19.83
CA VAL A 74 -9.75 -8.80 -20.95
C VAL A 74 -8.55 -9.74 -20.83
N GLN A 75 -8.53 -10.64 -19.83
CA GLN A 75 -7.43 -11.59 -19.57
C GLN A 75 -6.06 -10.92 -19.44
N ARG A 76 -6.00 -9.73 -18.82
CA ARG A 76 -4.75 -8.98 -18.58
C ARG A 76 -4.35 -9.05 -17.11
N ILE A 77 -3.05 -9.11 -16.86
CA ILE A 77 -2.49 -9.16 -15.52
C ILE A 77 -1.87 -7.80 -15.17
N PRO A 78 -2.34 -7.12 -14.10
CA PRO A 78 -1.75 -5.88 -13.63
C PRO A 78 -0.26 -6.05 -13.34
N ARG A 79 0.57 -5.03 -13.60
CA ARG A 79 2.04 -5.10 -13.39
C ARG A 79 2.45 -5.65 -12.02
N GLY A 80 1.72 -5.29 -10.96
CA GLY A 80 2.02 -5.71 -9.58
C GLY A 80 1.67 -7.17 -9.27
N LEU A 81 0.81 -7.82 -10.08
CA LEU A 81 0.40 -9.21 -9.89
C LEU A 81 1.12 -10.19 -10.83
N ARG A 82 1.99 -9.70 -11.73
CA ARG A 82 2.75 -10.56 -12.64
C ARG A 82 3.81 -11.32 -11.86
N ILE A 83 3.74 -12.65 -11.85
CA ILE A 83 4.80 -13.49 -11.27
C ILE A 83 6.01 -13.48 -12.21
N LYS A 84 7.16 -13.01 -11.71
CA LYS A 84 8.40 -12.83 -12.49
C LYS A 84 9.42 -13.96 -12.30
N ASN A 85 8.95 -15.17 -11.98
CA ASN A 85 9.84 -16.29 -11.73
C ASN A 85 10.38 -16.84 -13.05
N GLN A 86 11.70 -16.83 -13.22
CA GLN A 86 12.36 -17.44 -14.37
C GLN A 86 12.87 -18.83 -13.99
N PRO A 87 12.73 -19.85 -14.87
CA PRO A 87 13.32 -21.15 -14.59
C PRO A 87 14.86 -21.05 -14.61
N ALA A 88 15.50 -21.73 -13.66
CA ALA A 88 16.95 -21.79 -13.57
C ALA A 88 17.57 -22.64 -14.69
N LEU A 89 16.88 -23.72 -15.08
CA LEU A 89 17.31 -24.68 -16.08
C LEU A 89 16.56 -24.47 -17.41
N LEU A 90 17.12 -24.99 -18.51
CA LEU A 90 16.49 -25.03 -19.84
C LEU A 90 16.14 -23.65 -20.43
N LYS A 91 16.97 -22.63 -20.17
CA LYS A 91 16.77 -21.25 -20.66
C LYS A 91 16.86 -21.09 -22.20
N ASP A 92 17.35 -22.11 -22.89
CA ASP A 92 17.48 -22.09 -24.36
C ASP A 92 16.32 -22.80 -25.06
N ASN A 93 15.51 -23.58 -24.33
CA ASN A 93 14.32 -24.20 -24.87
C ASN A 93 13.14 -23.20 -24.84
N ILE A 94 12.86 -22.59 -25.99
CA ILE A 94 11.80 -21.58 -26.15
C ILE A 94 10.42 -22.15 -25.80
N GLU A 95 10.12 -23.38 -26.22
CA GLU A 95 8.83 -24.03 -25.96
C GLU A 95 8.61 -24.26 -24.46
N TYR A 96 9.66 -24.68 -23.74
CA TYR A 96 9.62 -24.84 -22.29
C TYR A 96 9.36 -23.49 -21.59
N LEU A 97 10.06 -22.43 -21.99
CA LEU A 97 9.87 -21.09 -21.43
C LEU A 97 8.46 -20.54 -21.68
N GLU A 98 7.90 -20.81 -22.86
CA GLU A 98 6.53 -20.42 -23.19
C GLU A 98 5.52 -21.14 -22.29
N LYS A 99 5.62 -22.46 -22.14
CA LYS A 99 4.74 -23.24 -21.25
C LYS A 99 4.88 -22.81 -19.80
N TRP A 100 6.10 -22.56 -19.32
CA TRP A 100 6.37 -22.03 -17.98
C TRP A 100 5.65 -20.70 -17.77
N GLN A 101 5.77 -19.78 -18.72
CA GLN A 101 5.11 -18.48 -18.67
C GLN A 101 3.59 -18.61 -18.68
N GLN A 102 3.03 -19.50 -19.49
CA GLN A 102 1.59 -19.76 -19.52
C GLN A 102 1.07 -20.23 -18.15
N ILE A 103 1.82 -21.11 -17.46
CA ILE A 103 1.47 -21.56 -16.10
C ILE A 103 1.48 -20.39 -15.11
N LEU A 104 2.51 -19.54 -15.13
CA LEU A 104 2.59 -18.36 -14.25
C LEU A 104 1.47 -17.35 -14.52
N ASN A 105 1.09 -17.17 -15.78
CA ASN A 105 0.00 -16.29 -16.17
C ASN A 105 -1.33 -16.80 -15.68
N LYS A 106 -1.58 -18.11 -15.83
CA LYS A 106 -2.78 -18.75 -15.29
C LYS A 106 -2.85 -18.55 -13.77
N ALA A 107 -1.77 -18.83 -13.05
CA ALA A 107 -1.72 -18.60 -11.61
C ALA A 107 -1.99 -17.13 -11.23
N SER A 108 -1.42 -16.17 -11.98
CA SER A 108 -1.64 -14.74 -11.75
C SER A 108 -3.09 -14.32 -12.02
N LEU A 109 -3.75 -14.91 -13.02
CA LEU A 109 -5.18 -14.69 -13.30
C LEU A 109 -6.05 -15.33 -12.22
N ASP A 110 -5.74 -16.54 -11.78
CA ASP A 110 -6.46 -17.21 -10.69
C ASP A 110 -6.37 -16.40 -9.39
N LEU A 111 -5.22 -15.76 -9.10
CA LEU A 111 -5.07 -14.83 -7.98
C LEU A 111 -5.98 -13.59 -8.10
N ILE A 112 -6.24 -13.09 -9.32
CA ILE A 112 -7.21 -12.00 -9.55
C ILE A 112 -8.61 -12.47 -9.15
N PHE A 113 -9.04 -13.65 -9.63
CA PHE A 113 -10.36 -14.20 -9.29
C PHE A 113 -10.50 -14.48 -7.80
N LEU A 114 -9.47 -15.05 -7.17
CA LEU A 114 -9.42 -15.25 -5.73
C LEU A 114 -9.59 -13.93 -4.99
N THR A 115 -8.86 -12.88 -5.38
CA THR A 115 -8.97 -11.57 -4.74
C THR A 115 -10.38 -10.99 -4.89
N ILE A 116 -10.98 -11.07 -6.08
CA ILE A 116 -12.38 -10.64 -6.29
C ILE A 116 -13.33 -11.40 -5.37
N GLN A 117 -13.19 -12.73 -5.29
CA GLN A 117 -14.04 -13.58 -4.45
C GLN A 117 -14.03 -13.15 -2.98
N TYR A 118 -12.87 -12.81 -2.43
CA TYR A 118 -12.73 -12.36 -1.03
C TYR A 118 -13.13 -10.89 -0.81
N LEU A 119 -13.02 -10.03 -1.82
CA LEU A 119 -13.48 -8.64 -1.74
C LEU A 119 -15.02 -8.54 -1.65
N GLN A 120 -15.76 -9.41 -2.35
CA GLN A 120 -17.23 -9.36 -2.38
C GLN A 120 -17.93 -9.46 -1.00
N PRO A 121 -17.60 -10.43 -0.12
CA PRO A 121 -18.18 -10.47 1.22
C PRO A 121 -17.74 -9.28 2.08
N GLU A 122 -16.50 -8.79 1.92
CA GLU A 122 -16.05 -7.61 2.69
C GLU A 122 -16.81 -6.34 2.28
N ILE A 123 -17.04 -6.13 0.98
CA ILE A 123 -17.88 -5.02 0.47
C ILE A 123 -19.29 -5.09 1.06
N ARG A 124 -19.89 -6.29 1.09
CA ARG A 124 -21.23 -6.50 1.68
C ARG A 124 -21.24 -6.16 3.18
N LYS A 125 -20.25 -6.63 3.94
CA LYS A 125 -20.11 -6.33 5.37
C LYS A 125 -20.00 -4.82 5.62
N VAL A 126 -19.09 -4.14 4.92
CA VAL A 126 -18.92 -2.68 5.07
C VAL A 126 -20.19 -1.93 4.68
N THR A 127 -20.91 -2.39 3.66
CA THR A 127 -22.20 -1.79 3.25
C THR A 127 -23.25 -1.91 4.36
N GLN A 128 -23.34 -3.06 5.03
CA GLN A 128 -24.22 -3.26 6.18
C GLN A 128 -23.83 -2.39 7.38
N ASP A 129 -22.52 -2.24 7.63
CA ASP A 129 -22.03 -1.35 8.69
C ASP A 129 -22.39 0.12 8.39
N ILE A 130 -22.29 0.55 7.13
CA ILE A 130 -22.70 1.90 6.68
C ILE A 130 -24.19 2.11 6.92
N THR A 131 -25.06 1.17 6.52
CA THR A 131 -26.51 1.31 6.71
C THR A 131 -26.86 1.43 8.19
N LYS A 132 -26.23 0.61 9.04
CA LYS A 132 -26.44 0.66 10.50
C LYS A 132 -26.03 2.01 11.09
N VAL A 133 -24.81 2.49 10.79
CA VAL A 133 -24.32 3.78 11.33
C VAL A 133 -25.16 4.96 10.80
N ASN A 134 -25.62 4.90 9.55
CA ASN A 134 -26.52 5.90 8.98
C ASN A 134 -27.87 5.96 9.71
N GLU A 135 -28.48 4.81 9.98
CA GLU A 135 -29.74 4.73 10.72
C GLU A 135 -29.59 5.28 12.14
N GLU A 136 -28.50 4.93 12.83
CA GLU A 136 -28.19 5.48 14.15
C GLU A 136 -27.96 6.99 14.13
N LEU A 137 -27.25 7.53 13.14
CA LEU A 137 -27.04 8.97 12.99
C LEU A 137 -28.34 9.71 12.68
N LYS A 138 -29.18 9.13 11.82
CA LYS A 138 -30.48 9.72 11.48
C LYS A 138 -31.42 9.77 12.68
N ALA A 139 -31.34 8.80 13.60
CA ALA A 139 -32.11 8.82 14.83
C ALA A 139 -31.61 9.87 15.85
N CYS A 140 -30.32 10.24 15.81
CA CYS A 140 -29.72 11.18 16.76
C CYS A 140 -29.71 12.64 16.29
N LEU A 141 -29.80 12.90 14.98
CA LEU A 141 -29.65 14.25 14.41
C LEU A 141 -31.00 14.81 13.94
N ALA A 142 -31.11 16.13 13.95
CA ALA A 142 -32.23 16.80 13.28
C ALA A 142 -32.12 16.58 11.75
N GLU A 143 -33.26 16.47 11.07
CA GLU A 143 -33.31 16.15 9.63
C GLU A 143 -32.45 17.11 8.78
N ASN A 144 -32.51 18.43 9.06
CA ASN A 144 -31.71 19.43 8.36
C ASN A 144 -30.19 19.24 8.56
N GLU A 145 -29.77 18.86 9.77
CA GLU A 145 -28.36 18.60 10.07
C GLU A 145 -27.87 17.32 9.38
N TYR A 146 -28.72 16.29 9.32
CA TYR A 146 -28.42 15.04 8.64
C TYR A 146 -28.29 15.26 7.11
N VAL A 147 -29.22 16.00 6.50
CA VAL A 147 -29.16 16.31 5.06
C VAL A 147 -27.91 17.11 4.70
N THR A 148 -27.54 18.11 5.50
CA THR A 148 -26.33 18.90 5.25
C THR A 148 -25.04 18.10 5.44
N LEU A 149 -24.99 17.22 6.44
CA LEU A 149 -23.87 16.31 6.66
C LEU A 149 -23.68 15.34 5.49
N THR A 150 -24.75 14.66 5.08
CA THR A 150 -24.71 13.67 3.99
C THR A 150 -24.32 14.31 2.67
N ALA A 151 -24.82 15.52 2.36
CA ALA A 151 -24.40 16.28 1.19
C ALA A 151 -22.89 16.58 1.17
N LYS A 152 -22.33 17.03 2.32
CA LYS A 152 -20.89 17.28 2.46
C LYS A 152 -20.05 16.01 2.30
N MET A 153 -20.48 14.92 2.92
CA MET A 153 -19.81 13.62 2.80
C MET A 153 -19.83 13.11 1.37
N ASN A 154 -20.98 13.16 0.70
CA ASN A 154 -21.11 12.71 -0.69
C ASN A 154 -20.20 13.50 -1.63
N ALA A 155 -20.12 14.83 -1.50
CA ALA A 155 -19.20 15.65 -2.28
C ALA A 155 -17.73 15.25 -2.08
N SER A 156 -17.33 14.97 -0.83
CA SER A 156 -15.97 14.47 -0.51
C SER A 156 -15.69 13.10 -1.14
N ILE A 157 -16.65 12.17 -1.04
CA ILE A 157 -16.55 10.82 -1.61
C ILE A 157 -16.51 10.85 -3.14
N GLU A 158 -17.30 11.70 -3.79
CA GLU A 158 -17.29 11.89 -5.25
C GLU A 158 -15.94 12.41 -5.76
N SER A 159 -15.35 13.38 -5.06
CA SER A 159 -14.02 13.90 -5.37
C SER A 159 -12.95 12.80 -5.29
N LEU A 160 -12.97 12.03 -4.19
CA LEU A 160 -12.06 10.90 -3.98
C LEU A 160 -12.26 9.82 -5.05
N GLN A 161 -13.51 9.51 -5.41
CA GLN A 161 -13.86 8.55 -6.45
C GLN A 161 -13.26 8.97 -7.80
N ALA A 162 -13.39 10.23 -8.18
CA ALA A 162 -12.86 10.75 -9.43
C ALA A 162 -11.32 10.62 -9.47
N GLU A 163 -10.63 10.92 -8.37
CA GLU A 163 -9.17 10.78 -8.26
C GLU A 163 -8.73 9.31 -8.37
N LEU A 164 -9.34 8.42 -7.59
CA LEU A 164 -9.02 7.00 -7.58
C LEU A 164 -9.28 6.38 -8.96
N LEU A 165 -10.41 6.70 -9.60
CA LEU A 165 -10.75 6.21 -10.93
C LEU A 165 -9.74 6.69 -11.97
N ARG A 166 -9.37 7.97 -11.97
CA ARG A 166 -8.34 8.52 -12.86
C ARG A 166 -7.02 7.77 -12.71
N SER A 167 -6.61 7.47 -11.48
CA SER A 167 -5.39 6.71 -11.20
C SER A 167 -5.49 5.26 -11.70
N LYS A 168 -6.61 4.58 -11.47
CA LYS A 168 -6.86 3.20 -11.94
C LYS A 168 -6.89 3.13 -13.47
N LEU A 169 -7.57 4.06 -14.14
CA LEU A 169 -7.61 4.14 -15.62
C LEU A 169 -6.23 4.38 -16.22
N ARG A 170 -5.41 5.27 -15.63
CA ARG A 170 -4.02 5.48 -16.04
C ARG A 170 -3.19 4.19 -15.91
N LYS A 171 -3.35 3.45 -14.80
CA LYS A 171 -2.68 2.14 -14.60
C LYS A 171 -3.16 1.12 -15.64
N PHE A 172 -4.46 1.02 -15.89
CA PHE A 172 -5.04 0.13 -16.88
C PHE A 172 -4.57 0.43 -18.31
N LYS A 173 -4.54 1.71 -18.70
CA LYS A 173 -4.00 2.15 -20.00
C LYS A 173 -2.54 1.76 -20.15
N ARG A 174 -1.71 2.08 -19.16
CA ARG A 174 -0.28 1.71 -19.16
C ARG A 174 -0.08 0.20 -19.26
N ASP A 175 -0.88 -0.58 -18.55
CA ASP A 175 -0.77 -2.03 -18.61
C ASP A 175 -1.24 -2.56 -19.97
N THR A 176 -2.27 -1.96 -20.58
CA THR A 176 -2.72 -2.26 -21.94
C THR A 176 -1.63 -2.02 -22.98
N GLU A 177 -0.91 -0.91 -22.86
CA GLU A 177 0.23 -0.57 -23.71
C GLU A 177 1.38 -1.59 -23.60
N ASP A 178 1.59 -2.20 -22.42
CA ASP A 178 2.58 -3.28 -22.30
C ASP A 178 2.23 -4.50 -23.15
N TYR A 179 0.96 -4.85 -23.22
CA TYR A 179 0.49 -5.98 -24.03
C TYR A 179 0.59 -5.64 -25.52
N SER A 180 0.20 -4.44 -25.95
CA SER A 180 0.30 -4.05 -27.36
C SER A 180 1.74 -4.01 -27.86
N MET A 181 2.68 -3.56 -27.03
CA MET A 181 4.11 -3.51 -27.34
C MET A 181 4.87 -4.81 -27.01
N ARG A 182 4.19 -5.87 -26.57
CA ARG A 182 4.80 -7.16 -26.13
C ARG A 182 5.90 -6.99 -25.07
N ARG A 183 5.75 -6.00 -24.17
CA ARG A 183 6.71 -5.70 -23.07
C ARG A 183 6.37 -6.37 -21.74
N VAL A 184 5.35 -7.22 -21.71
CA VAL A 184 4.89 -7.90 -20.47
C VAL A 184 5.99 -8.80 -19.89
N TYR A 185 6.83 -9.39 -20.75
CA TYR A 185 7.90 -10.33 -20.39
C TYR A 185 9.23 -9.81 -20.95
N SER A 186 9.84 -8.85 -20.25
CA SER A 186 11.07 -8.19 -20.69
C SER A 186 12.29 -9.12 -20.76
N TRP A 187 12.26 -10.28 -20.10
CA TRP A 187 13.36 -11.26 -20.17
C TRP A 187 13.51 -11.90 -21.55
N HIS A 188 12.49 -11.85 -22.41
CA HIS A 188 12.66 -12.22 -23.83
C HIS A 188 13.52 -11.20 -24.61
N LEU A 189 13.57 -9.94 -24.14
CA LEU A 189 14.26 -8.82 -24.81
C LEU A 189 15.68 -8.61 -24.28
N GLU A 190 15.99 -9.07 -23.07
CA GLU A 190 17.30 -8.87 -22.43
C GLU A 190 18.47 -9.57 -23.12
N LYS A 191 18.22 -10.52 -24.04
CA LYS A 191 19.29 -11.09 -24.87
C LYS A 191 19.84 -10.13 -25.95
N ARG A 192 19.27 -8.93 -26.18
CA ARG A 192 19.71 -8.04 -27.29
C ARG A 192 20.27 -6.65 -26.97
N GLN A 193 20.15 -6.07 -25.77
CA GLN A 193 20.52 -4.63 -25.61
C GLN A 193 21.31 -4.21 -24.37
N THR A 194 21.54 -5.06 -23.37
CA THR A 194 22.18 -4.61 -22.11
C THR A 194 23.71 -4.51 -22.13
N ARG A 195 24.39 -4.74 -23.26
CA ARG A 195 25.85 -4.52 -23.35
C ARG A 195 26.27 -3.09 -23.74
N TYR A 196 25.36 -2.19 -24.06
CA TYR A 196 25.71 -0.82 -24.46
C TYR A 196 24.68 0.18 -23.93
N TRP A 197 24.64 0.38 -22.62
CA TRP A 197 24.28 1.70 -22.11
C TRP A 197 25.60 2.43 -21.87
N PRO A 198 25.98 3.40 -22.73
CA PRO A 198 27.11 4.25 -22.46
C PRO A 198 26.85 4.90 -21.10
N ARG A 199 27.74 4.61 -20.16
CA ARG A 199 27.87 5.32 -18.89
C ARG A 199 27.94 6.79 -19.24
N ARG A 200 26.80 7.50 -19.21
CA ARG A 200 26.73 8.94 -19.45
C ARG A 200 27.70 9.54 -18.47
N GLU A 201 28.84 10.01 -19.00
CA GLU A 201 29.83 10.75 -18.28
C GLU A 201 29.09 11.85 -17.53
N ARG A 202 29.15 11.77 -16.21
CA ARG A 202 28.83 12.85 -15.29
C ARG A 202 29.94 13.90 -15.45
N LYS A 203 30.02 14.51 -16.64
CA LYS A 203 30.97 15.56 -16.97
C LYS A 203 30.30 16.89 -16.68
N GLN A 204 30.75 17.47 -15.56
CA GLN A 204 30.94 18.91 -15.36
C GLN A 204 29.77 19.83 -15.75
N ARG A 205 28.91 20.10 -14.76
CA ARG A 205 28.35 21.46 -14.60
C ARG A 205 28.93 22.05 -13.32
N GLU A 206 30.23 22.32 -13.36
CA GLU A 206 30.86 23.38 -12.59
C GLU A 206 31.32 24.42 -13.61
N ASN A 207 31.12 25.70 -13.29
CA ASN A 207 31.55 26.89 -14.03
C ASN A 207 30.74 27.26 -15.28
N GLN A 208 29.67 28.02 -15.06
CA GLN A 208 29.49 29.31 -15.73
C GLN A 208 28.51 30.16 -14.91
N ALA A 209 29.10 30.87 -13.94
CA ALA A 209 28.54 32.09 -13.38
C ALA A 209 29.14 33.25 -14.20
N SER A 210 28.27 34.04 -14.84
CA SER A 210 28.45 35.49 -15.04
C SER A 210 27.20 36.05 -15.74
N ASP A 211 26.51 36.93 -15.02
CA ASP A 211 25.80 38.13 -15.45
C ASP A 211 24.96 38.12 -16.75
N VAL A 212 23.66 38.40 -16.62
CA VAL A 212 23.05 39.68 -17.01
C VAL A 212 21.60 39.73 -16.48
N THR A 213 21.21 40.95 -16.15
CA THR A 213 20.11 41.48 -15.34
C THR A 213 18.67 41.35 -15.88
N SER A 214 17.72 41.50 -14.94
CA SER A 214 16.42 42.21 -15.08
C SER A 214 15.13 41.38 -15.13
N ASP A 215 14.49 41.33 -13.95
CA ASP A 215 13.10 41.79 -13.67
C ASP A 215 11.88 40.86 -13.89
N THR A 216 11.04 40.89 -12.84
CA THR A 216 9.63 40.49 -12.69
C THR A 216 9.20 39.02 -12.78
N GLY A 217 8.77 38.47 -11.64
CA GLY A 217 7.82 37.34 -11.62
C GLY A 217 7.92 36.36 -10.44
N GLU A 218 7.85 36.84 -9.19
CA GLU A 218 7.61 35.97 -8.03
C GLU A 218 6.16 35.45 -8.04
N SER A 219 5.97 34.16 -8.33
CA SER A 219 4.90 33.27 -7.80
C SER A 219 4.87 31.95 -8.59
N SER A 220 5.80 31.01 -8.32
CA SER A 220 5.69 29.65 -8.88
C SER A 220 6.53 28.57 -8.19
N LEU A 221 6.93 28.77 -6.93
CA LEU A 221 7.72 27.77 -6.19
C LEU A 221 6.85 26.86 -5.31
N ASP A 222 5.71 27.35 -4.80
CA ASP A 222 4.81 26.54 -3.95
C ASP A 222 4.18 25.35 -4.69
N SER A 223 3.80 25.50 -5.96
CA SER A 223 3.11 24.43 -6.71
C SER A 223 4.02 23.24 -7.08
N ALA A 224 5.34 23.41 -7.02
CA ALA A 224 6.30 22.33 -7.33
C ALA A 224 6.61 21.49 -6.08
N GLU A 225 6.71 22.13 -4.92
CA GLU A 225 6.91 21.47 -3.62
C GLU A 225 5.69 20.60 -3.25
N GLU A 226 4.47 21.12 -3.45
CA GLU A 226 3.21 20.44 -3.16
C GLU A 226 3.01 19.18 -4.04
N ARG A 227 3.42 19.25 -5.32
CA ARG A 227 3.42 18.10 -6.25
C ARG A 227 4.49 17.07 -5.91
N ARG A 228 5.60 17.45 -5.27
CA ARG A 228 6.62 16.52 -4.77
C ARG A 228 6.17 15.85 -3.47
N GLN A 229 5.51 16.59 -2.59
CA GLN A 229 4.92 16.05 -1.36
C GLN A 229 3.79 15.06 -1.66
N GLY A 230 2.92 15.37 -2.63
CA GLY A 230 1.88 14.44 -3.09
C GLY A 230 2.43 13.15 -3.71
N ARG A 231 3.58 13.19 -4.42
CA ARG A 231 4.26 11.97 -4.92
C ARG A 231 4.87 11.14 -3.80
N ARG A 232 5.54 11.78 -2.83
CA ARG A 232 6.10 11.09 -1.64
C ARG A 232 5.00 10.41 -0.82
N ASN A 233 3.88 11.10 -0.61
CA ASN A 233 2.71 10.52 0.06
C ASN A 233 2.12 9.35 -0.76
N HIS A 234 2.04 9.46 -2.08
CA HIS A 234 1.53 8.37 -2.93
C HIS A 234 2.47 7.15 -2.99
N GLU A 235 3.79 7.35 -2.96
CA GLU A 235 4.77 6.26 -2.87
C GLU A 235 4.72 5.59 -1.49
N HIS A 236 4.59 6.37 -0.41
CA HIS A 236 4.38 5.87 0.94
C HIS A 236 3.08 5.05 1.05
N TRP A 237 1.96 5.51 0.46
CA TRP A 237 0.70 4.76 0.41
C TRP A 237 0.79 3.48 -0.45
N ASN A 238 1.52 3.49 -1.57
CA ASN A 238 1.74 2.27 -2.36
C ASN A 238 2.67 1.28 -1.64
N GLN A 239 3.65 1.76 -0.87
CA GLN A 239 4.46 0.92 0.03
C GLN A 239 3.61 0.33 1.15
N LEU A 240 2.78 1.12 1.82
CA LEU A 240 1.84 0.65 2.83
C LEU A 240 0.82 -0.35 2.25
N CYS A 241 0.34 -0.15 1.02
CA CYS A 241 -0.53 -1.13 0.35
C CYS A 241 0.21 -2.42 -0.03
N CYS A 242 1.48 -2.34 -0.43
CA CYS A 242 2.32 -3.53 -0.65
C CYS A 242 2.56 -4.29 0.66
N VAL A 243 2.88 -3.58 1.75
CA VAL A 243 3.07 -4.17 3.09
C VAL A 243 1.76 -4.74 3.64
N ALA A 244 0.63 -4.06 3.43
CA ALA A 244 -0.68 -4.57 3.79
C ALA A 244 -1.08 -5.79 2.96
N SER A 245 -0.69 -5.85 1.68
CA SER A 245 -0.93 -7.01 0.82
C SER A 245 -0.06 -8.20 1.24
N THR A 246 1.18 -7.99 1.66
CA THR A 246 2.03 -9.06 2.22
C THR A 246 1.51 -9.52 3.59
N LEU A 247 1.10 -8.59 4.46
CA LEU A 247 0.47 -8.91 5.75
C LEU A 247 -0.84 -9.69 5.56
N TYR A 248 -1.65 -9.38 4.55
CA TYR A 248 -2.88 -10.10 4.25
C TYR A 248 -2.62 -11.52 3.72
N ILE A 249 -1.54 -11.72 2.96
CA ILE A 249 -1.08 -13.06 2.53
C ILE A 249 -0.57 -13.88 3.72
N ASP A 250 0.08 -13.25 4.70
CA ASP A 250 0.59 -13.92 5.90
C ASP A 250 -0.53 -14.22 6.91
N ILE A 251 -1.55 -13.34 7.04
CA ILE A 251 -2.79 -13.60 7.77
C ILE A 251 -3.56 -14.78 7.17
N ALA A 252 -3.62 -14.87 5.85
CA ALA A 252 -4.28 -15.99 5.15
C ALA A 252 -3.52 -17.32 5.28
N LYS A 253 -2.23 -17.29 5.64
CA LYS A 253 -1.40 -18.47 5.93
C LYS A 253 -1.33 -18.84 7.41
N GLY A 254 -1.95 -18.04 8.29
CA GLY A 254 -1.93 -18.26 9.74
C GLY A 254 -0.58 -17.97 10.41
N ASP A 255 0.31 -17.24 9.74
CA ASP A 255 1.67 -16.96 10.23
C ASP A 255 1.71 -15.58 10.93
N TYR A 256 1.27 -15.56 12.19
CA TYR A 256 1.14 -14.33 12.98
C TYR A 256 2.47 -13.74 13.47
N ASN A 257 3.58 -14.48 13.37
CA ASN A 257 4.90 -14.02 13.82
C ASN A 257 5.51 -12.92 12.94
N ASN A 258 5.21 -12.90 11.63
CA ASN A 258 5.68 -11.84 10.72
C ASN A 258 4.89 -10.52 10.88
N ILE A 259 3.67 -10.60 11.38
CA ILE A 259 2.78 -9.43 11.58
C ILE A 259 3.29 -8.56 12.72
N LEU A 260 3.71 -9.18 13.83
CA LEU A 260 4.26 -8.48 15.00
C LEU A 260 5.62 -7.82 14.69
N ILE A 261 6.47 -8.46 13.88
CA ILE A 261 7.76 -7.89 13.47
C ILE A 261 7.55 -6.70 12.53
N ALA A 262 6.63 -6.78 11.56
CA ALA A 262 6.36 -5.69 10.62
C ALA A 262 5.72 -4.46 11.28
N ILE A 263 4.82 -4.66 12.26
CA ILE A 263 4.19 -3.56 13.02
C ILE A 263 5.24 -2.89 13.92
N ASN A 264 6.05 -3.66 14.64
CA ASN A 264 7.14 -3.09 15.47
C ASN A 264 8.17 -2.34 14.62
N TYR A 265 8.57 -2.86 13.46
CA TYR A 265 9.56 -2.20 12.60
C TYR A 265 9.02 -0.91 11.97
N SER A 266 7.73 -0.87 11.59
CA SER A 266 7.09 0.34 11.07
C SER A 266 6.89 1.40 12.16
N GLN A 267 6.56 1.00 13.39
CA GLN A 267 6.47 1.93 14.53
C GLN A 267 7.85 2.44 14.96
N LEU A 268 8.87 1.58 15.04
CA LEU A 268 10.25 1.99 15.33
C LEU A 268 10.81 2.94 14.27
N LYS A 269 10.54 2.67 12.98
CA LYS A 269 10.99 3.54 11.89
C LYS A 269 10.30 4.90 11.90
N ASN A 270 8.99 4.95 12.14
CA ASN A 270 8.27 6.23 12.27
C ASN A 270 8.71 7.02 13.51
N ASN A 271 9.01 6.35 14.62
CA ASN A 271 9.52 6.98 15.83
C ASN A 271 10.96 7.49 15.66
N MET A 272 11.80 6.79 14.88
CA MET A 272 13.15 7.24 14.54
C MET A 272 13.15 8.41 13.54
N GLU A 273 12.29 8.38 12.52
CA GLU A 273 12.18 9.47 11.54
C GLU A 273 11.61 10.76 12.19
N CYS A 274 10.69 10.64 13.16
CA CYS A 274 10.25 11.80 13.97
C CYS A 274 11.37 12.32 14.89
N ALA A 275 12.12 11.42 15.54
CA ALA A 275 13.23 11.83 16.40
C ALA A 275 14.36 12.52 15.61
N GLU A 276 14.64 12.08 14.38
CA GLU A 276 15.63 12.75 13.51
C GLU A 276 15.12 14.10 12.97
N SER A 277 13.82 14.24 12.67
CA SER A 277 13.26 15.53 12.27
C SER A 277 13.28 16.53 13.42
N ASP A 278 12.95 16.09 14.63
CA ASP A 278 12.92 16.95 15.82
C ASP A 278 14.34 17.35 16.24
N LEU A 279 15.30 16.43 16.16
CA LEU A 279 16.72 16.74 16.40
C LEU A 279 17.29 17.71 15.34
N ALA A 280 16.83 17.62 14.08
CA ALA A 280 17.25 18.52 13.01
C ALA A 280 16.66 19.93 13.17
N VAL A 281 15.42 20.05 13.67
CA VAL A 281 14.80 21.33 14.02
C VAL A 281 15.51 21.95 15.22
N MET A 282 15.74 21.17 16.29
CA MET A 282 16.45 21.64 17.49
C MET A 282 17.87 22.13 17.16
N LYS A 283 18.60 21.42 16.29
CA LYS A 283 19.94 21.84 15.83
C LYS A 283 19.91 23.13 15.02
N ARG A 284 18.87 23.37 14.22
CA ARG A 284 18.74 24.63 13.45
C ARG A 284 18.41 25.80 14.37
N GLU A 285 17.55 25.61 15.37
CA GLU A 285 17.21 26.64 16.36
C GLU A 285 18.41 26.99 17.25
N LEU A 286 19.21 25.99 17.65
CA LEU A 286 20.46 26.19 18.41
C LEU A 286 21.54 26.96 17.62
N VAL A 287 21.60 26.79 16.30
CA VAL A 287 22.54 27.55 15.44
C VAL A 287 22.02 28.97 15.18
N ALA A 288 20.70 29.16 15.14
CA ALA A 288 20.08 30.46 14.89
C ALA A 288 20.06 31.38 16.12
N ASN A 289 20.19 30.84 17.34
CA ASN A 289 20.08 31.62 18.57
C ASN A 289 21.17 31.26 19.61
N PRO A 290 22.39 31.80 19.48
CA PRO A 290 23.51 31.48 20.35
C PRO A 290 23.31 31.92 21.82
N GLU A 291 22.35 32.81 22.11
CA GLU A 291 22.02 33.23 23.48
C GLU A 291 21.32 32.12 24.29
N MET A 292 20.62 31.17 23.65
CA MET A 292 19.99 30.03 24.36
C MET A 292 21.01 29.04 24.93
N LEU A 293 22.22 28.95 24.35
CA LEU A 293 23.28 28.08 24.89
C LEU A 293 23.87 28.62 26.19
N ALA A 294 23.77 29.94 26.45
CA ALA A 294 24.26 30.57 27.67
C ALA A 294 23.31 30.42 28.87
N GLN A 295 22.09 29.91 28.68
CA GLN A 295 21.13 29.63 29.76
C GLN A 295 21.11 28.16 30.20
N CYS A 296 21.74 27.27 29.43
CA CYS A 296 21.81 25.84 29.71
C CYS A 296 23.11 25.41 30.42
N PHE A 297 24.02 26.35 30.71
CA PHE A 297 25.24 26.18 31.51
C PHE A 297 25.29 27.25 32.59
#